data_AF-A0A378BA89-F1
#
_entry.id   AF-A0A378BA89-F1
#
_cell.length_a   1.000
_cell.length_b   1.000
_cell.length_c   1.000
_cell.angle_alpha   90.00
_cell.angle_beta   90.00
_cell.angle_gamma   90.00
#
_symmetry.space_group_name_H-M   'P 1'
#
loop_
_entity.id
_entity.type
_entity.pdbx_description
1 polymer ?
#
loop_
_entity_poly.entity_id
_entity_poly.type
_entity_poly.pdbx_seq_one_letter_code
_entity_poly.pdbx_strand_id
1 'polypeptide(L)'
;MIVTSVLVGITEPFEFLFIFTAPLLWLIYSLLDGFFQMLAWLLHVRVCATNGLIDFVVYNLPAGVSATRWPVFVALGLLETATMYLVGTFCITRLRLLTPGRETAAEDEHSQQANSEHPDKGALVIAGLGGKENVCAVGNCFTRLRVDVRDPALIQQTLLKESGGSSVLIKGNHVQVIYGLGVNKIRTAVNASLGVIE
;
A
#
# COMPACT_ATOMS: atom_id res chain seq x y z
N MET A 1 -10.40 2.67 5.36
CA MET A 1 -10.43 1.95 4.07
C MET A 1 -11.56 0.93 4.03
N ILE A 2 -11.65 -0.02 4.96
CA ILE A 2 -12.77 -0.98 4.98
C ILE A 2 -14.13 -0.29 5.17
N VAL A 3 -14.21 0.69 6.08
CA VAL A 3 -15.45 1.46 6.32
C VAL A 3 -15.93 2.20 5.06
N THR A 4 -15.01 2.79 4.30
CA THR A 4 -15.34 3.49 3.04
C THR A 4 -15.81 2.52 1.96
N SER A 5 -15.22 1.32 1.89
CA SER A 5 -15.66 0.26 0.97
C SER A 5 -17.06 -0.25 1.30
N VAL A 6 -17.41 -0.42 2.57
CA VAL A 6 -18.76 -0.86 2.98
C VAL A 6 -19.81 0.20 2.68
N LEU A 7 -19.50 1.48 2.92
CA LEU A 7 -20.44 2.57 2.75
C LEU A 7 -20.68 2.94 1.28
N VAL A 8 -19.61 2.99 0.47
CA VAL A 8 -19.62 3.49 -0.92
C VAL A 8 -19.50 2.36 -1.95
N GLY A 9 -19.20 1.14 -1.55
CA GLY A 9 -19.08 -0.02 -2.45
C GLY A 9 -17.76 -0.09 -3.22
N ILE A 10 -16.80 0.79 -2.96
CA ILE A 10 -15.50 0.78 -3.66
C ILE A 10 -14.57 -0.26 -3.02
N THR A 11 -14.37 -1.41 -3.68
CA THR A 11 -13.56 -2.54 -3.19
C THR A 11 -12.08 -2.48 -3.58
N GLU A 12 -11.69 -1.63 -4.53
CA GLU A 12 -10.30 -1.55 -5.05
C GLU A 12 -9.21 -1.47 -3.97
N PRO A 13 -9.34 -0.63 -2.90
CA PRO A 13 -8.29 -0.52 -1.90
C PRO A 13 -8.07 -1.80 -1.11
N PHE A 14 -9.09 -2.65 -1.00
CA PHE A 14 -9.02 -3.95 -0.34
C PHE A 14 -8.40 -5.00 -1.28
N GLU A 15 -8.80 -5.02 -2.55
CA GLU A 15 -8.29 -5.98 -3.53
C GLU A 15 -6.81 -5.75 -3.86
N PHE A 16 -6.36 -4.49 -3.81
CA PHE A 16 -4.95 -4.13 -3.98
C PHE A 16 -4.02 -4.71 -2.91
N LEU A 17 -4.55 -5.14 -1.76
CA LEU A 17 -3.77 -5.79 -0.72
C LEU A 17 -3.22 -7.16 -1.15
N PHE A 18 -3.89 -7.87 -2.06
CA PHE A 18 -3.51 -9.25 -2.39
C PHE A 18 -3.48 -9.56 -3.88
N ILE A 19 -3.98 -8.69 -4.77
CA ILE A 19 -3.90 -8.92 -6.22
C ILE A 19 -2.45 -9.06 -6.72
N PHE A 20 -1.54 -8.26 -6.15
CA PHE A 20 -0.12 -8.29 -6.54
C PHE A 20 0.68 -9.35 -5.78
N THR A 21 0.28 -9.66 -4.56
CA THR A 21 1.01 -10.57 -3.65
C THR A 21 0.57 -12.02 -3.78
N ALA A 22 -0.71 -12.25 -4.07
CA ALA A 22 -1.36 -13.56 -4.11
C ALA A 22 -2.41 -13.63 -5.25
N PRO A 23 -2.01 -13.63 -6.53
CA PRO A 23 -2.93 -13.60 -7.67
C PRO A 23 -3.88 -14.80 -7.72
N LEU A 24 -3.46 -15.96 -7.21
CA LEU A 24 -4.33 -17.14 -7.10
C LEU A 24 -5.48 -16.92 -6.10
N LEU A 25 -5.22 -16.24 -4.98
CA LEU A 25 -6.25 -15.91 -4.00
C LEU A 25 -7.29 -14.97 -4.60
N TRP A 26 -6.82 -14.01 -5.42
CA TRP A 26 -7.69 -13.11 -6.16
C TRP A 26 -8.57 -13.82 -7.16
N LEU A 27 -8.04 -14.78 -7.93
CA LEU A 27 -8.85 -15.58 -8.84
C LEU A 27 -9.96 -16.35 -8.10
N ILE A 28 -9.64 -16.98 -6.97
CA ILE A 28 -10.62 -17.72 -6.16
C ILE A 28 -11.69 -16.78 -5.62
N TYR A 29 -11.29 -15.60 -5.14
CA TYR A 29 -12.20 -14.56 -4.68
C TYR A 29 -13.16 -14.12 -5.80
N SER A 30 -12.67 -13.78 -7.00
CA SER A 30 -13.51 -13.34 -8.12
C SER A 30 -14.49 -14.43 -8.60
N LEU A 31 -14.07 -15.70 -8.57
CA LEU A 31 -14.97 -16.81 -8.91
C LEU A 31 -16.07 -17.01 -7.87
N LEU A 32 -15.74 -16.83 -6.58
CA LEU A 32 -16.71 -16.96 -5.50
C LEU A 32 -17.72 -15.82 -5.51
N ASP A 33 -17.26 -14.57 -5.70
CA ASP A 33 -18.11 -13.39 -5.85
C ASP A 33 -19.09 -13.56 -7.03
N GLY A 34 -18.59 -13.94 -8.22
CA GLY A 34 -19.43 -14.22 -9.38
C GLY A 34 -20.44 -15.35 -9.15
N PHE A 35 -20.08 -16.37 -8.36
CA PHE A 35 -20.99 -17.45 -7.99
C PHE A 35 -22.14 -16.95 -7.09
N PHE A 36 -21.87 -16.10 -6.11
CA PHE A 36 -22.91 -15.51 -5.26
C PHE A 36 -23.81 -14.54 -6.04
N GLN A 37 -23.27 -13.78 -6.99
CA GLN A 37 -24.07 -12.96 -7.91
C GLN A 37 -25.00 -13.82 -8.78
N MET A 38 -24.52 -14.94 -9.31
CA MET A 38 -25.35 -15.91 -10.02
C MET A 38 -26.46 -16.47 -9.13
N LEU A 39 -26.15 -16.79 -7.86
CA LEU A 39 -27.14 -17.30 -6.90
C LEU A 39 -28.21 -16.25 -6.57
N ALA A 40 -27.83 -14.97 -6.43
CA ALA A 40 -28.77 -13.88 -6.24
C ALA A 40 -29.74 -13.76 -7.43
N TRP A 41 -29.24 -13.91 -8.65
CA TRP A 41 -30.06 -13.93 -9.86
C TRP A 41 -31.04 -15.11 -9.88
N LEU A 42 -30.57 -16.32 -9.55
CA LEU A 42 -31.42 -17.53 -9.48
C LEU A 42 -32.53 -17.42 -8.43
N LEU A 43 -32.27 -16.75 -7.31
CA LEU A 43 -33.26 -16.50 -6.25
C LEU A 43 -34.21 -15.32 -6.56
N HIS A 44 -34.10 -14.75 -7.76
CA HIS A 44 -34.84 -13.57 -8.22
C HIS A 44 -34.71 -12.38 -7.26
N VAL A 45 -33.53 -12.17 -6.69
CA VAL A 45 -33.21 -10.99 -5.90
C VAL A 45 -33.06 -9.80 -6.85
N ARG A 46 -33.80 -8.72 -6.59
CA ARG A 46 -33.84 -7.52 -7.45
C ARG A 46 -33.30 -6.29 -6.72
N VAL A 47 -32.32 -6.52 -5.86
CA VAL A 47 -31.71 -5.47 -5.05
C VAL A 47 -30.79 -4.61 -5.90
N CYS A 48 -30.87 -3.29 -5.72
CA CYS A 48 -29.95 -2.33 -6.32
C CYS A 48 -29.03 -1.79 -5.22
N ALA A 49 -27.77 -2.23 -5.21
CA ALA A 49 -26.78 -1.86 -4.18
C ALA A 49 -25.40 -1.52 -4.79
N THR A 50 -25.41 -0.88 -5.97
CA THR A 50 -24.21 -0.63 -6.79
C THR A 50 -23.14 0.17 -6.06
N ASN A 51 -23.52 1.19 -5.26
CA ASN A 51 -22.57 1.99 -4.48
C ASN A 51 -22.61 1.66 -2.98
N GLY A 52 -22.76 0.37 -2.64
CA GLY A 52 -22.65 -0.11 -1.27
C GLY A 52 -23.90 0.11 -0.41
N LEU A 53 -23.69 0.22 0.91
CA LEU A 53 -24.78 0.19 1.89
C LEU A 53 -25.73 1.40 1.78
N ILE A 54 -25.23 2.56 1.35
CA ILE A 54 -26.05 3.77 1.24
C ILE A 54 -27.12 3.58 0.16
N ASP A 55 -26.73 3.14 -1.03
CA ASP A 55 -27.66 2.82 -2.11
C ASP A 55 -28.62 1.71 -1.71
N PHE A 56 -28.11 0.71 -0.97
CA PHE A 56 -28.94 -0.37 -0.47
C PHE A 56 -30.12 0.17 0.36
N VAL A 57 -29.83 1.04 1.34
CA VAL A 57 -30.85 1.61 2.22
C VAL A 57 -31.79 2.56 1.47
N VAL A 58 -31.24 3.42 0.61
CA VAL A 58 -32.01 4.46 -0.08
C VAL A 58 -32.97 3.87 -1.12
N TYR A 59 -32.56 2.84 -1.86
CA TYR A 59 -33.39 2.29 -2.94
C TYR A 59 -34.23 1.08 -2.52
N ASN A 60 -33.71 0.20 -1.65
CA ASN A 60 -34.37 -1.09 -1.40
C ASN A 60 -35.35 -1.07 -0.23
N LEU A 61 -35.11 -0.21 0.76
CA LEU A 61 -36.00 -0.07 1.90
C LEU A 61 -37.34 0.58 1.49
N PRO A 62 -37.37 1.67 0.70
CA PRO A 62 -38.63 2.27 0.24
C PRO A 62 -39.38 1.41 -0.78
N ALA A 63 -38.67 0.63 -1.61
CA ALA A 63 -39.28 -0.25 -2.60
C ALA A 63 -40.03 -1.45 -1.97
N GLY A 64 -39.77 -1.75 -0.70
CA GLY A 64 -40.46 -2.80 0.05
C GLY A 64 -39.97 -4.22 -0.26
N VAL A 65 -40.18 -5.13 0.70
CA VAL A 65 -39.68 -6.52 0.67
C VAL A 65 -40.24 -7.31 -0.53
N SER A 66 -41.47 -7.03 -0.93
CA SER A 66 -42.17 -7.73 -2.02
C SER A 66 -41.56 -7.45 -3.40
N ALA A 67 -40.97 -6.27 -3.60
CA ALA A 67 -40.38 -5.88 -4.88
C ALA A 67 -38.89 -6.28 -5.00
N THR A 68 -38.13 -6.11 -3.92
CA THR A 68 -36.66 -6.25 -3.95
C THR A 68 -36.15 -7.56 -3.37
N ARG A 69 -36.91 -8.22 -2.49
CA ARG A 69 -36.47 -9.40 -1.72
C ARG A 69 -35.17 -9.15 -0.95
N TRP A 70 -34.97 -7.92 -0.46
CA TRP A 70 -33.75 -7.52 0.24
C TRP A 70 -33.35 -8.38 1.45
N PRO A 71 -34.26 -9.03 2.21
CA PRO A 71 -33.83 -9.92 3.30
C PRO A 71 -33.05 -11.15 2.80
N VAL A 72 -33.41 -11.67 1.63
CA VAL A 72 -32.71 -12.79 0.99
C VAL A 72 -31.32 -12.35 0.53
N PHE A 73 -31.21 -11.12 0.00
CA PHE A 73 -29.92 -10.52 -0.35
C PHE A 73 -28.99 -10.42 0.86
N VAL A 74 -29.48 -9.92 1.99
CA VAL A 74 -28.69 -9.81 3.23
C VAL A 74 -28.26 -11.18 3.73
N ALA A 75 -29.16 -12.17 3.74
CA ALA A 75 -28.82 -13.54 4.11
C ALA A 75 -27.74 -14.15 3.20
N LEU A 76 -27.84 -13.88 1.90
CA LEU A 76 -26.86 -14.32 0.91
C LEU A 76 -25.49 -13.65 1.11
N GLY A 77 -25.46 -12.34 1.38
CA GLY A 77 -24.22 -11.62 1.66
C GLY A 77 -23.54 -12.06 2.96
N LEU A 78 -24.31 -12.43 3.99
CA LEU A 78 -23.77 -13.04 5.21
C LEU A 78 -23.16 -14.43 4.93
N LEU A 79 -23.85 -15.24 4.13
CA LEU A 79 -23.35 -16.55 3.70
C LEU A 79 -22.07 -16.41 2.84
N GLU A 80 -22.04 -15.44 1.95
CA GLU A 80 -20.87 -15.09 1.13
C GLU A 80 -19.69 -14.69 2.00
N THR A 81 -19.90 -13.76 2.94
CA THR A 81 -18.86 -13.29 3.87
C THR A 81 -18.26 -14.46 4.66
N ALA A 82 -19.11 -15.36 5.18
CA ALA A 82 -18.65 -16.55 5.89
C ALA A 82 -17.85 -17.49 4.97
N THR A 83 -18.34 -17.71 3.74
CA THR A 83 -17.69 -18.60 2.77
C THR A 83 -16.34 -18.05 2.33
N MET A 84 -16.27 -16.76 1.99
CA MET A 84 -15.04 -16.05 1.65
C MET A 84 -14.03 -16.08 2.78
N TYR A 85 -14.46 -15.88 4.02
CA TYR A 85 -13.57 -15.95 5.18
C TYR A 85 -12.97 -17.36 5.37
N LEU A 86 -13.80 -18.40 5.29
CA LEU A 86 -13.36 -19.78 5.48
C LEU A 86 -12.44 -20.25 4.33
N VAL A 87 -12.85 -20.03 3.08
CA VAL A 87 -12.08 -20.39 1.89
C VAL A 87 -10.78 -19.59 1.84
N GLY A 88 -10.84 -18.28 2.07
CA GLY A 88 -9.67 -17.40 2.10
C GLY A 88 -8.66 -17.83 3.17
N THR A 89 -9.12 -18.08 4.40
CA THR A 89 -8.25 -18.55 5.49
C THR A 89 -7.64 -19.91 5.18
N PHE A 90 -8.41 -20.83 4.59
CA PHE A 90 -7.92 -22.13 4.17
C PHE A 90 -6.83 -22.01 3.09
N CYS A 91 -7.06 -21.20 2.05
CA CYS A 91 -6.08 -20.95 0.99
C CYS A 91 -4.81 -20.31 1.55
N ILE A 92 -4.92 -19.29 2.39
CA ILE A 92 -3.77 -18.59 2.99
C ILE A 92 -2.94 -19.54 3.87
N THR A 93 -3.58 -20.37 4.70
CA THR A 93 -2.87 -21.26 5.63
C THR A 93 -2.24 -22.47 4.92
N ARG A 94 -2.91 -23.04 3.91
CA ARG A 94 -2.41 -24.24 3.21
C ARG A 94 -1.40 -23.92 2.12
N LEU A 95 -1.60 -22.81 1.40
CA LEU A 95 -0.72 -22.39 0.31
C LEU A 95 0.38 -21.42 0.76
N ARG A 96 0.41 -21.05 2.06
CA ARG A 96 1.38 -20.09 2.65
C ARG A 96 1.54 -18.83 1.81
N LEU A 97 0.41 -18.27 1.38
CA LEU A 97 0.40 -17.08 0.54
C LEU A 97 0.91 -15.88 1.34
N LEU A 98 1.80 -15.10 0.72
CA LEU A 98 2.28 -13.84 1.24
C LEU A 98 1.12 -12.85 1.14
N THR A 99 0.44 -12.59 2.25
CA THR A 99 -0.52 -11.49 2.40
C THR A 99 0.16 -10.37 3.19
N PRO A 100 -0.21 -9.10 3.02
CA PRO A 100 0.31 -8.01 3.86
C PRO A 100 0.19 -8.36 5.36
N GLY A 101 1.27 -8.25 6.12
CA GLY A 101 1.35 -8.71 7.51
C GLY A 101 1.76 -10.19 7.71
N ARG A 102 2.07 -10.91 6.63
CA ARG A 102 2.69 -12.25 6.63
C ARG A 102 3.95 -12.31 5.76
N GLU A 103 4.58 -11.16 5.50
CA GLU A 103 5.90 -11.13 4.88
C GLU A 103 6.94 -11.88 5.72
N THR A 104 7.92 -12.48 5.04
CA THR A 104 8.98 -13.25 5.72
C THR A 104 9.99 -12.24 6.26
N ALA A 105 10.54 -12.47 7.46
CA ALA A 105 11.45 -11.56 8.18
C ALA A 105 12.64 -11.02 7.35
N ALA A 106 13.00 -11.66 6.24
CA ALA A 106 14.02 -11.18 5.30
C ALA A 106 13.67 -9.82 4.64
N GLU A 107 12.40 -9.46 4.47
CA GLU A 107 11.98 -8.14 3.95
C GLU A 107 11.89 -7.08 5.07
N ASP A 108 11.66 -7.53 6.32
CA ASP A 108 11.76 -6.69 7.51
C ASP A 108 13.22 -6.30 7.81
N GLU A 109 14.21 -7.14 7.48
CA GLU A 109 15.63 -6.82 7.69
C GLU A 109 16.10 -5.62 6.87
N HIS A 110 15.63 -5.47 5.62
CA HIS A 110 15.93 -4.29 4.78
C HIS A 110 15.27 -3.02 5.33
N SER A 111 14.13 -3.19 6.02
CA SER A 111 13.38 -2.12 6.69
C SER A 111 13.99 -1.75 8.06
N GLN A 112 14.61 -2.72 8.74
CA GLN A 112 15.23 -2.57 10.07
C GLN A 112 16.66 -2.05 9.98
N GLN A 113 17.43 -2.35 8.93
CA GLN A 113 18.73 -1.69 8.70
C GLN A 113 18.61 -0.18 8.44
N ALA A 114 17.47 0.28 7.91
CA ALA A 114 17.15 1.70 7.84
C ALA A 114 16.88 2.31 9.24
N ASN A 115 16.53 1.49 10.22
CA ASN A 115 16.11 1.89 11.57
C ASN A 115 17.19 1.76 12.65
N SER A 116 18.41 1.33 12.30
CA SER A 116 19.55 1.53 13.20
C SER A 116 19.81 3.04 13.32
N GLU A 117 19.65 3.55 14.54
CA GLU A 117 20.12 4.87 14.98
C GLU A 117 21.64 4.93 14.82
N HIS A 118 22.12 5.12 13.60
CA HIS A 118 23.46 5.64 13.39
C HIS A 118 23.35 7.17 13.41
N PRO A 119 23.88 7.85 14.44
CA PRO A 119 23.86 9.31 14.52
C PRO A 119 24.56 10.02 13.34
N ASP A 120 25.26 9.27 12.48
CA ASP A 120 26.03 9.80 11.36
C ASP A 120 25.43 9.57 9.96
N LYS A 121 24.24 8.94 9.83
CA LYS A 121 23.64 8.70 8.49
C LYS A 121 23.45 10.02 7.70
N GLY A 122 23.03 11.09 8.38
CA GLY A 122 22.89 12.41 7.75
C GLY A 122 24.22 12.97 7.24
N ALA A 123 25.29 12.83 8.01
CA ALA A 123 26.63 13.28 7.63
C ALA A 123 27.20 12.46 6.46
N LEU A 124 26.98 11.14 6.45
CA LEU A 124 27.35 10.25 5.35
C LEU A 124 26.64 10.61 4.05
N VAL A 125 25.33 10.91 4.11
CA VAL A 125 24.57 11.35 2.93
C VAL A 125 25.10 12.69 2.40
N ILE A 126 25.39 13.65 3.27
CA ILE A 126 25.96 14.93 2.86
C ILE A 126 27.35 14.77 2.25
N ALA A 127 28.20 13.93 2.83
CA ALA A 127 29.51 13.61 2.25
C ALA A 127 29.35 12.96 0.87
N GLY A 128 28.40 12.04 0.73
CA GLY A 128 28.04 11.40 -0.55
C GLY A 128 27.49 12.36 -1.60
N LEU A 129 26.87 13.47 -1.18
CA LEU A 129 26.35 14.51 -2.08
C LEU A 129 27.41 15.55 -2.48
N GLY A 130 28.66 15.42 -2.01
CA GLY A 130 29.73 16.39 -2.29
C GLY A 130 29.83 17.53 -1.27
N GLY A 131 29.27 17.36 -0.08
CA GLY A 131 29.33 18.32 1.02
C GLY A 131 28.13 19.26 1.12
N LYS A 132 28.05 20.00 2.23
CA LYS A 132 26.91 20.89 2.53
C LYS A 132 26.70 21.97 1.48
N GLU A 133 27.80 22.50 0.94
CA GLU A 133 27.77 23.59 -0.04
C GLU A 133 27.27 23.16 -1.43
N ASN A 134 27.31 21.86 -1.70
CA ASN A 134 26.82 21.30 -2.95
C ASN A 134 25.31 21.09 -2.94
N VAL A 135 24.66 21.07 -1.77
CA VAL A 135 23.22 20.81 -1.62
C VAL A 135 22.42 22.11 -1.69
N CYS A 136 21.53 22.22 -2.67
CA CYS A 136 20.64 23.38 -2.84
C CYS A 136 19.30 23.18 -2.14
N ALA A 137 18.67 22.03 -2.34
CA ALA A 137 17.36 21.70 -1.80
C ALA A 137 17.26 20.21 -1.50
N VAL A 138 16.56 19.88 -0.41
CA VAL A 138 16.30 18.50 0.00
C VAL A 138 14.81 18.31 0.15
N GLY A 139 14.27 17.36 -0.60
CA GLY A 139 12.90 16.89 -0.49
C GLY A 139 12.84 15.36 -0.45
N ASN A 140 11.66 14.82 -0.22
CA ASN A 140 11.45 13.37 -0.32
C ASN A 140 10.05 13.07 -0.86
N CYS A 141 9.92 11.90 -1.48
CA CYS A 141 8.64 11.26 -1.76
C CYS A 141 8.40 10.10 -0.78
N PHE A 142 7.53 9.17 -1.15
CA PHE A 142 7.22 8.00 -0.34
C PHE A 142 8.43 7.06 -0.11
N THR A 143 9.30 6.89 -1.12
CA THR A 143 10.44 5.95 -1.06
C THR A 143 11.79 6.53 -1.48
N ARG A 144 11.82 7.82 -1.87
CA ARG A 144 12.99 8.42 -2.52
C ARG A 144 13.33 9.77 -1.92
N LEU A 145 14.60 9.98 -1.59
CA LEU A 145 15.16 11.28 -1.26
C LEU A 145 15.47 11.99 -2.57
N ARG A 146 14.99 13.22 -2.73
CA ARG A 146 15.24 14.07 -3.90
C ARG A 146 16.12 15.22 -3.45
N VAL A 147 17.29 15.34 -4.07
CA VAL A 147 18.25 16.38 -3.72
C VAL A 147 18.64 17.12 -4.97
N ASP A 148 18.56 18.44 -4.91
CA ASP A 148 19.09 19.31 -5.95
C ASP A 148 20.50 19.71 -5.55
N VAL A 149 21.46 19.48 -6.44
CA VAL A 149 22.89 19.77 -6.22
C VAL A 149 23.42 20.82 -7.19
N ARG A 150 24.52 21.49 -6.84
CA ARG A 150 25.18 22.46 -7.72
C ARG A 150 26.05 21.78 -8.77
N ASP A 151 26.86 20.83 -8.34
CA ASP A 151 27.80 20.09 -9.17
C ASP A 151 27.61 18.58 -8.99
N PRO A 152 27.10 17.87 -10.01
CA PRO A 152 26.93 16.43 -9.94
C PRO A 152 28.26 15.64 -9.99
N ALA A 153 29.38 16.25 -10.38
CA ALA A 153 30.67 15.57 -10.42
C ALA A 153 31.25 15.26 -9.03
N LEU A 154 30.80 16.00 -8.00
CA LEU A 154 31.23 15.81 -6.61
C LEU A 154 30.47 14.68 -5.89
N ILE A 155 29.50 14.04 -6.56
CA ILE A 155 28.66 12.99 -5.96
C ILE A 155 29.42 11.67 -5.86
N GLN A 156 29.48 11.11 -4.66
CA GLN A 156 30.02 9.78 -4.39
C GLN A 156 28.87 8.78 -4.20
N GLN A 157 28.53 8.06 -5.27
CA GLN A 157 27.46 7.06 -5.25
C GLN A 157 27.71 5.93 -4.24
N THR A 158 28.98 5.61 -3.96
CA THR A 158 29.35 4.56 -3.00
C THR A 158 28.88 4.92 -1.59
N LEU A 159 29.17 6.14 -1.13
CA LEU A 159 28.74 6.64 0.19
C LEU A 159 27.21 6.71 0.30
N LEU A 160 26.52 7.07 -0.80
CA LEU A 160 25.06 7.10 -0.85
C LEU A 160 24.41 5.71 -0.80
N LYS A 161 25.13 4.67 -1.20
CA LYS A 161 24.69 3.28 -1.02
C LYS A 161 24.99 2.79 0.39
N GLU A 162 26.15 3.14 0.93
CA GLU A 162 26.54 2.85 2.32
C GLU A 162 25.62 3.51 3.36
N SER A 163 25.07 4.69 3.06
CA SER A 163 24.07 5.34 3.90
C SER A 163 22.71 4.64 3.93
N GLY A 164 22.55 3.51 3.23
CA GLY A 164 21.33 2.71 3.16
C GLY A 164 20.51 2.92 1.88
N GLY A 165 21.06 3.61 0.88
CA GLY A 165 20.41 3.79 -0.42
C GLY A 165 20.51 2.54 -1.29
N SER A 166 19.38 1.97 -1.71
CA SER A 166 19.39 0.80 -2.61
C SER A 166 19.79 1.17 -4.04
N SER A 167 19.49 2.39 -4.49
CA SER A 167 19.84 2.88 -5.82
C SER A 167 19.96 4.40 -5.86
N VAL A 168 20.88 4.90 -6.68
CA VAL A 168 21.14 6.34 -6.90
C VAL A 168 20.91 6.65 -8.39
N LEU A 169 20.06 7.63 -8.68
CA LEU A 169 19.84 8.17 -10.03
C LEU A 169 20.31 9.62 -10.08
N ILE A 170 21.10 9.96 -11.09
CA ILE A 170 21.58 11.33 -11.33
C ILE A 170 21.06 11.78 -12.69
N LYS A 171 20.33 12.89 -12.73
CA LYS A 171 19.85 13.54 -13.96
C LYS A 171 20.19 15.02 -13.92
N GLY A 172 21.34 15.38 -14.51
CA GLY A 172 21.89 16.73 -14.40
C GLY A 172 22.13 17.08 -12.94
N ASN A 173 21.49 18.14 -12.46
CA ASN A 173 21.61 18.63 -11.08
C ASN A 173 20.62 17.98 -10.10
N HIS A 174 19.77 17.06 -10.56
CA HIS A 174 18.79 16.38 -9.74
C HIS A 174 19.25 14.97 -9.38
N VAL A 175 19.38 14.69 -8.09
CA VAL A 175 19.79 13.40 -7.55
C VAL A 175 18.61 12.75 -6.85
N GLN A 176 18.36 11.46 -7.13
CA GLN A 176 17.36 10.67 -6.42
C GLN A 176 18.00 9.44 -5.81
N VAL A 177 17.86 9.28 -4.50
CA VAL A 177 18.35 8.11 -3.76
C VAL A 177 17.15 7.34 -3.20
N ILE A 178 17.07 6.05 -3.46
CA ILE A 178 15.96 5.19 -3.03
C ILE A 178 16.29 4.60 -1.65
N TYR A 179 15.56 5.03 -0.62
CA TYR A 179 15.71 4.57 0.77
C TYR A 179 14.52 3.73 1.26
N GLY A 180 13.47 3.58 0.46
CA GLY A 180 12.25 2.89 0.87
C GLY A 180 11.43 3.68 1.90
N LEU A 181 10.59 2.97 2.66
CA LEU A 181 9.63 3.56 3.61
C LEU A 181 10.30 4.40 4.72
N GLY A 182 11.60 4.22 4.96
CA GLY A 182 12.40 4.95 5.95
C GLY A 182 12.89 6.33 5.50
N VAL A 183 12.57 6.80 4.29
CA VAL A 183 13.15 8.02 3.71
C VAL A 183 12.92 9.29 4.53
N ASN A 184 11.79 9.40 5.25
CA ASN A 184 11.51 10.55 6.12
C ASN A 184 12.58 10.70 7.22
N LYS A 185 13.03 9.58 7.81
CA LYS A 185 14.07 9.59 8.85
C LYS A 185 15.41 10.07 8.29
N ILE A 186 15.75 9.62 7.08
CA ILE A 186 16.96 10.07 6.38
C ILE A 186 16.89 11.56 6.06
N ARG A 187 15.75 12.06 5.59
CA ARG A 187 15.56 13.51 5.36
C ARG A 187 15.78 14.31 6.64
N THR A 188 15.17 13.89 7.76
CA THR A 188 15.35 14.59 9.05
C THR A 188 16.82 14.61 9.47
N ALA A 189 17.56 13.50 9.30
CA ALA A 189 18.98 13.43 9.60
C ALA A 189 19.84 14.33 8.69
N VAL A 190 19.51 14.41 7.40
CA VAL A 190 20.18 15.31 6.44
C VAL A 190 19.90 16.78 6.79
N ASN A 191 18.65 17.13 7.07
CA ASN A 191 18.25 18.48 7.48
C ASN A 191 18.94 18.93 8.76
N ALA A 192 18.98 18.06 9.78
CA ALA A 192 19.73 18.30 11.02
C ALA A 192 21.22 18.55 10.74
N SER A 193 21.81 17.78 9.81
CA SER A 193 23.23 17.94 9.44
C SER A 193 23.48 19.20 8.59
N LEU A 194 22.50 19.68 7.83
CA LEU A 194 22.55 20.95 7.09
C LEU A 194 22.27 22.18 7.98
N GLY A 195 21.80 21.98 9.21
CA GLY A 195 21.39 23.07 10.11
C GLY A 195 20.06 23.72 9.72
N VAL A 196 19.26 23.03 8.89
CA VAL A 196 17.92 23.48 8.47
C VAL A 196 16.91 22.71 9.33
N ILE A 197 16.29 23.38 10.29
CA ILE A 197 15.29 22.78 11.17
C ILE A 197 13.91 23.03 10.55
N GLU A 198 13.30 21.98 10.00
CA GLU A 198 11.86 21.89 9.70
C GLU A 198 11.29 20.64 10.36
#